data_AF-A0A9W7AGU4-F1
#
_entry.id   AF-A0A9W7AGU4-F1
#
_cell.length_a   1.000
_cell.length_b   1.000
_cell.length_c   1.000
_cell.angle_alpha   90.00
_cell.angle_beta   90.00
_cell.angle_gamma   90.00
#
_symmetry.space_group_name_H-M   'P 1'
#
loop_
_entity.id
_entity.type
_entity.pdbx_description
1 polymer ?
#
loop_
_entity_poly.entity_id
_entity_poly.type
_entity_poly.pdbx_seq_one_letter_code
_entity_poly.pdbx_strand_id
1 'polypeptide(L)'
;MLRNTVRRVGLLPSSTILPPPSHLSQTSAQIFKVVAGRHIAYDAGYALQSSLQTDVQASCPPSLVLLEHQPVYTLGRRADVHSFKFKTNNKTSEVLQRGAKIASPSLIGVGNSTQKFHEQFLTNNNINNNTDNNAAPILKHPTNSADLIRTTRGGDITYHGPGQLTAYPILPLSLAPFKKDLHWYLSKVEDVVIRSLRRWGLEGERDPRGTGVWVGGKKVAQVGIGCSQWITQHGFAINVTNETKPYFAEIVPCGIDESVGSVTTLEDLISEDVTVDEVAEEVVRSFEAEFGVTIE
;
A
#
# COMPACT_ATOMS: atom_id res chain seq x y z
N MET A 1 -79.51 -15.67 16.86
CA MET A 1 -78.37 -15.37 15.97
C MET A 1 -77.15 -15.33 16.89
N LEU A 2 -76.07 -16.11 16.81
CA LEU A 2 -75.46 -16.96 15.79
C LEU A 2 -75.05 -18.31 16.41
N ARG A 3 -74.96 -19.36 15.58
CA ARG A 3 -74.48 -20.70 15.94
C ARG A 3 -72.94 -20.72 16.04
N ASN A 4 -72.42 -21.21 17.16
CA ASN A 4 -71.02 -21.61 17.33
C ASN A 4 -70.73 -22.81 16.43
N THR A 5 -69.81 -22.63 15.47
CA THR A 5 -69.30 -23.72 14.62
C THR A 5 -67.88 -24.05 15.07
N VAL A 6 -67.72 -25.17 15.77
CA VAL A 6 -66.42 -25.79 16.04
C VAL A 6 -65.92 -26.41 14.73
N ARG A 7 -64.80 -25.92 14.20
CA ARG A 7 -64.02 -26.62 13.18
C ARG A 7 -62.67 -27.02 13.78
N ARG A 8 -62.50 -28.32 14.02
CA ARG A 8 -61.19 -28.97 14.16
C ARG A 8 -60.41 -28.72 12.86
N VAL A 9 -59.27 -28.05 12.96
CA VAL A 9 -58.28 -27.99 11.88
C VAL A 9 -57.22 -29.04 12.19
N GLY A 10 -56.97 -29.90 11.21
CA GLY A 10 -56.12 -31.07 11.30
C GLY A 10 -54.63 -30.75 11.40
N LEU A 11 -53.91 -31.70 11.99
CA LEU A 11 -52.46 -31.78 11.99
C LEU A 11 -51.94 -31.86 10.54
N LEU A 12 -51.12 -30.91 10.14
CA LEU A 12 -50.36 -30.95 8.89
C LEU A 12 -49.10 -31.83 9.07
N PRO A 13 -48.65 -32.53 8.01
CA PRO A 13 -47.56 -33.48 8.10
C PRO A 13 -46.21 -32.79 8.25
N SER A 14 -45.27 -33.51 8.90
CA SER A 14 -43.86 -33.14 9.07
C SER A 14 -43.26 -32.61 7.76
N SER A 15 -42.96 -31.31 7.73
CA SER A 15 -42.21 -30.69 6.63
C SER A 15 -40.79 -31.25 6.64
N THR A 16 -40.46 -32.03 5.63
CA THR A 16 -39.07 -32.39 5.30
C THR A 16 -38.31 -31.10 5.07
N ILE A 17 -37.40 -30.75 5.98
CA ILE A 17 -36.46 -29.66 5.80
C ILE A 17 -35.53 -30.10 4.66
N LEU A 18 -35.71 -29.52 3.48
CA LEU A 18 -34.71 -29.59 2.42
C LEU A 18 -33.44 -28.90 2.96
N PRO A 19 -32.25 -29.54 2.90
CA PRO A 19 -31.03 -28.83 3.24
C PRO A 19 -30.86 -27.63 2.29
N PRO A 20 -30.25 -26.53 2.75
CA PRO A 20 -29.98 -25.38 1.88
C PRO A 20 -29.15 -25.84 0.68
N PRO A 21 -29.35 -25.25 -0.51
CA PRO A 21 -28.57 -25.61 -1.68
C PRO A 21 -27.09 -25.35 -1.40
N SER A 22 -26.31 -26.42 -1.41
CA SER A 22 -24.85 -26.40 -1.31
C SER A 22 -24.27 -25.82 -2.60
N HIS A 23 -24.25 -24.49 -2.68
CA HIS A 23 -23.42 -23.76 -3.63
C HIS A 23 -22.51 -22.82 -2.85
N LEU A 24 -21.61 -23.41 -2.05
CA LEU A 24 -20.29 -22.82 -1.92
C LEU A 24 -19.65 -22.98 -3.30
N SER A 25 -19.77 -21.96 -4.13
CA SER A 25 -18.78 -21.80 -5.19
C SER A 25 -17.45 -21.71 -4.45
N GLN A 26 -16.62 -22.74 -4.57
CA GLN A 26 -15.20 -22.61 -4.31
C GLN A 26 -14.66 -21.60 -5.33
N THR A 27 -14.83 -20.32 -5.05
CA THR A 27 -13.87 -19.32 -5.52
C THR A 27 -12.57 -19.75 -4.88
N SER A 28 -11.68 -20.36 -5.68
CA SER A 28 -10.29 -20.52 -5.32
C SER A 28 -9.82 -19.16 -4.81
N ALA A 29 -9.68 -19.00 -3.50
CA ALA A 29 -9.13 -17.79 -2.93
C ALA A 29 -7.77 -17.60 -3.61
N GLN A 30 -7.52 -16.42 -4.18
CA GLN A 30 -6.20 -16.17 -4.73
C GLN A 30 -5.23 -16.20 -3.55
N ILE A 31 -4.24 -17.09 -3.62
CA ILE A 31 -3.17 -17.17 -2.65
C ILE A 31 -2.23 -16.00 -2.91
N PHE A 32 -2.00 -15.17 -1.91
CA PHE A 32 -1.07 -14.05 -1.97
C PHE A 32 0.22 -14.44 -1.27
N LYS A 33 1.35 -14.16 -1.92
CA LYS A 33 2.67 -14.24 -1.28
C LYS A 33 2.96 -12.95 -0.50
N VAL A 34 3.38 -13.06 0.76
CA VAL A 34 3.96 -11.93 1.50
C VAL A 34 5.46 -11.84 1.25
N VAL A 35 5.93 -10.62 0.98
CA VAL A 35 7.37 -10.31 0.97
C VAL A 35 7.60 -9.21 2.00
N ALA A 36 8.34 -9.54 3.06
CA ALA A 36 8.63 -8.63 4.15
C ALA A 36 10.11 -8.19 4.16
N GLY A 37 10.38 -6.94 4.53
CA GLY A 37 11.76 -6.44 4.65
C GLY A 37 11.85 -5.12 5.41
N ARG A 38 13.02 -4.83 5.99
CA ARG A 38 13.26 -3.57 6.72
C ARG A 38 14.48 -2.87 6.13
N HIS A 39 14.46 -1.54 6.19
CA HIS A 39 15.55 -0.67 5.69
C HIS A 39 15.91 -0.92 4.21
N ILE A 40 14.90 -1.10 3.37
CA ILE A 40 15.06 -1.36 1.93
C ILE A 40 15.27 -0.03 1.20
N ALA A 41 16.32 0.09 0.38
CA ALA A 41 16.48 1.24 -0.50
C ALA A 41 15.28 1.37 -1.46
N TYR A 42 14.82 2.59 -1.72
CA TYR A 42 13.56 2.79 -2.45
C TYR A 42 13.59 2.24 -3.89
N ASP A 43 14.72 2.41 -4.58
CA ASP A 43 14.98 1.86 -5.90
C ASP A 43 14.96 0.33 -5.92
N ALA A 44 15.55 -0.33 -4.92
CA ALA A 44 15.48 -1.79 -4.76
C ALA A 44 14.04 -2.27 -4.53
N GLY A 45 13.26 -1.55 -3.71
CA GLY A 45 11.83 -1.86 -3.53
C GLY A 45 11.00 -1.63 -4.80
N TYR A 46 11.33 -0.62 -5.60
CA TYR A 46 10.70 -0.39 -6.91
C TYR A 46 11.07 -1.49 -7.93
N ALA A 47 12.32 -1.95 -7.90
CA ALA A 47 12.79 -3.08 -8.71
C ALA A 47 12.03 -4.37 -8.37
N LEU A 48 11.83 -4.64 -7.08
CA LEU A 48 11.02 -5.77 -6.61
C LEU A 48 9.59 -5.70 -7.15
N GLN A 49 8.95 -4.54 -7.11
CA GLN A 49 7.61 -4.37 -7.69
C GLN A 49 7.59 -4.73 -9.18
N SER A 50 8.55 -4.23 -9.95
CA SER A 50 8.66 -4.52 -11.40
C SER A 50 8.87 -6.01 -11.69
N SER A 51 9.68 -6.66 -10.85
CA SER A 51 9.90 -8.11 -10.90
C SER A 51 8.61 -8.90 -10.61
N LEU A 52 7.90 -8.54 -9.54
CA LEU A 52 6.62 -9.17 -9.18
C LEU A 52 5.53 -8.94 -10.21
N GLN A 53 5.51 -7.77 -10.87
CA GLN A 53 4.60 -7.52 -11.99
C GLN A 53 4.86 -8.48 -13.15
N THR A 54 6.13 -8.76 -13.45
CA THR A 54 6.52 -9.75 -14.49
C THR A 54 6.04 -11.15 -14.12
N ASP A 55 6.16 -11.53 -12.85
CA ASP A 55 5.65 -12.81 -12.35
C ASP A 55 4.13 -12.91 -12.46
N VAL A 56 3.39 -11.85 -12.08
CA VAL A 56 1.93 -11.80 -12.24
C VAL A 56 1.53 -11.89 -13.72
N GLN A 57 2.28 -11.27 -14.64
CA GLN A 57 2.06 -11.43 -16.09
C GLN A 57 2.29 -12.86 -16.55
N ALA A 58 3.24 -13.57 -15.93
CA ALA A 58 3.52 -14.98 -16.16
C ALA A 58 2.52 -15.92 -15.43
N SER A 59 1.41 -15.40 -14.90
CA SER A 59 0.38 -16.15 -14.17
C SER A 59 0.85 -16.75 -12.84
N CYS A 60 1.92 -16.21 -12.25
CA CYS A 60 2.25 -16.49 -10.85
C CYS A 60 1.23 -15.81 -9.92
N PRO A 61 1.08 -16.29 -8.67
CA PRO A 61 0.17 -15.67 -7.71
C PRO A 61 0.51 -14.19 -7.44
N PRO A 62 -0.49 -13.34 -7.18
CA PRO A 62 -0.26 -11.95 -6.79
C PRO A 62 0.49 -11.86 -5.45
N SER A 63 1.03 -10.69 -5.15
CA SER A 63 1.87 -10.49 -3.97
C SER A 63 1.48 -9.24 -3.18
N LEU A 64 1.65 -9.32 -1.86
CA LEU A 64 1.59 -8.18 -0.96
C LEU A 64 3.00 -7.97 -0.39
N VAL A 65 3.66 -6.90 -0.81
CA VAL A 65 4.95 -6.51 -0.24
C VAL A 65 4.70 -5.61 0.97
N LEU A 66 5.34 -5.89 2.09
CA LEU A 66 5.28 -5.10 3.33
C LEU A 66 6.70 -4.75 3.75
N LEU A 67 7.06 -3.48 3.79
CA LEU A 67 8.43 -3.10 4.11
C LEU A 67 8.55 -1.74 4.78
N GLU A 68 9.72 -1.52 5.38
CA GLU A 68 10.22 -0.20 5.71
C GLU A 68 11.31 0.19 4.72
N HIS A 69 11.26 1.44 4.24
CA HIS A 69 12.31 1.98 3.41
C HIS A 69 13.47 2.56 4.23
N GLN A 70 14.62 2.75 3.59
CA GLN A 70 15.56 3.78 4.03
C GLN A 70 14.93 5.17 3.83
N PRO A 71 15.34 6.20 4.59
CA PRO A 71 14.78 7.54 4.45
C PRO A 71 14.78 8.03 2.99
N VAL A 72 13.61 8.40 2.49
CA VAL A 72 13.43 8.87 1.11
C VAL A 72 12.22 9.80 1.02
N TYR A 73 12.37 10.89 0.28
CA TYR A 73 11.24 11.65 -0.25
C TYR A 73 10.97 11.20 -1.68
N THR A 74 9.73 10.77 -1.93
CA THR A 74 9.28 10.42 -3.27
C THR A 74 8.42 11.55 -3.80
N LEU A 75 8.66 11.92 -5.06
CA LEU A 75 7.94 12.96 -5.75
C LEU A 75 7.04 12.30 -6.79
N GLY A 76 5.72 12.37 -6.58
CA GLY A 76 4.73 11.84 -7.52
C GLY A 76 4.57 12.73 -8.75
N ARG A 77 3.58 12.38 -9.59
CA ARG A 77 3.31 13.12 -10.84
C ARG A 77 2.93 14.59 -10.63
N ARG A 78 2.35 14.95 -9.49
CA ARG A 78 1.89 16.33 -9.19
C ARG A 78 2.90 17.16 -8.38
N ALA A 79 4.03 16.58 -8.00
CA ALA A 79 4.98 17.29 -7.14
C ALA A 79 5.69 18.44 -7.86
N ASP A 80 5.86 19.55 -7.16
CA ASP A 80 6.51 20.75 -7.64
C ASP A 80 7.44 21.37 -6.57
N VAL A 81 7.93 22.58 -6.82
CA VAL A 81 8.89 23.27 -5.93
C VAL A 81 8.26 23.65 -4.59
N HIS A 82 6.95 23.90 -4.56
CA HIS A 82 6.21 24.31 -3.36
C HIS A 82 5.93 23.13 -2.42
N SER A 83 6.14 21.91 -2.89
CA SER A 83 6.08 20.69 -2.09
C SER A 83 7.18 20.62 -1.00
N PHE A 84 8.23 21.46 -1.10
CA PHE A 84 9.36 21.47 -0.19
C PHE A 84 9.36 22.69 0.75
N LYS A 85 9.66 22.49 2.03
CA LYS A 85 9.85 23.58 3.01
C LYS A 85 11.32 23.93 3.26
N PHE A 86 12.24 23.18 2.69
CA PHE A 86 13.67 23.48 2.71
C PHE A 86 14.12 24.19 1.43
N LYS A 87 15.23 24.94 1.52
CA LYS A 87 15.81 25.58 0.34
C LYS A 87 16.31 24.51 -0.63
N THR A 88 15.64 24.40 -1.77
CA THR A 88 16.05 23.59 -2.90
C THR A 88 17.31 24.19 -3.52
N ASN A 89 18.39 23.41 -3.66
CA ASN A 89 19.54 23.82 -4.47
C ASN A 89 19.28 23.49 -5.95
N ASN A 90 20.18 23.90 -6.86
CA ASN A 90 20.02 23.61 -8.30
C ASN A 90 19.79 22.11 -8.59
N LYS A 91 20.37 21.22 -7.78
CA LYS A 91 20.21 19.77 -7.93
C LYS A 91 18.79 19.31 -7.55
N THR A 92 18.17 19.87 -6.52
CA THR A 92 16.77 19.56 -6.16
C THR A 92 15.80 19.97 -7.27
N SER A 93 16.04 21.12 -7.92
CA SER A 93 15.26 21.56 -9.08
C SER A 93 15.40 20.61 -10.28
N GLU A 94 16.54 19.93 -10.45
CA GLU A 94 16.71 18.90 -11.47
C GLU A 94 15.78 17.70 -11.24
N VAL A 95 15.54 17.27 -9.99
CA VAL A 95 14.62 16.13 -9.70
C VAL A 95 13.21 16.42 -10.16
N LEU A 96 12.75 17.65 -9.97
CA LEU A 96 11.43 18.10 -10.42
C LEU A 96 11.30 18.09 -11.94
N GLN A 97 12.37 18.45 -12.64
CA GLN A 97 12.42 18.50 -14.11
C GLN A 97 12.66 17.13 -14.74
N ARG A 98 13.25 16.17 -14.01
CA ARG A 98 13.48 14.81 -14.49
C ARG A 98 12.15 14.08 -14.69
N GLY A 99 12.03 13.38 -15.81
CA GLY A 99 10.96 12.38 -16.00
C GLY A 99 11.04 11.30 -14.91
N ALA A 100 9.93 10.63 -14.63
CA ALA A 100 9.81 9.59 -13.60
C ALA A 100 10.54 8.28 -13.96
N LYS A 101 11.84 8.35 -14.25
CA LYS A 101 12.72 7.22 -14.47
C LYS A 101 13.53 6.99 -13.20
N ILE A 102 13.03 6.11 -12.34
CA ILE A 102 13.82 5.55 -11.25
C ILE A 102 14.81 4.58 -11.91
N ALA A 103 16.07 4.63 -11.48
CA ALA A 103 17.02 3.57 -11.81
C ALA A 103 16.40 2.23 -11.42
N SER A 104 15.94 1.46 -12.40
CA SER A 104 15.62 0.07 -12.17
C SER A 104 16.93 -0.67 -12.40
N PRO A 105 17.48 -1.39 -11.42
CA PRO A 105 18.65 -2.24 -11.63
C PRO A 105 18.43 -3.06 -12.91
N SER A 106 19.30 -2.89 -13.90
CA SER A 106 19.32 -3.73 -15.08
C SER A 106 19.88 -5.11 -14.70
N LEU A 107 19.16 -6.15 -15.09
CA LEU A 107 19.48 -7.56 -14.81
C LEU A 107 20.70 -8.02 -15.61
N ILE A 108 21.90 -7.61 -15.20
CA ILE A 108 23.13 -8.22 -15.71
C ILE A 108 23.67 -9.17 -14.63
N GLY A 109 23.35 -10.47 -14.75
CA GLY A 109 24.05 -11.53 -14.03
C GLY A 109 23.25 -12.44 -13.10
N VAL A 110 21.94 -12.21 -12.89
CA VAL A 110 21.09 -13.16 -12.14
C VAL A 110 20.51 -14.17 -13.15
N GLY A 111 21.04 -15.39 -13.17
CA GLY A 111 20.58 -16.42 -14.10
C GLY A 111 19.07 -16.66 -14.03
N ASN A 112 18.36 -16.32 -15.10
CA ASN A 112 17.06 -16.77 -15.62
C ASN A 112 15.88 -17.14 -14.69
N SER A 113 15.88 -16.86 -13.39
CA SER A 113 14.68 -17.11 -12.56
C SER A 113 14.39 -15.98 -11.59
N THR A 114 13.21 -15.38 -11.70
CA THR A 114 12.66 -14.38 -10.74
C THR A 114 12.71 -14.87 -9.30
N GLN A 115 12.59 -16.19 -9.11
CA GLN A 115 12.72 -16.85 -7.81
C GLN A 115 14.05 -16.55 -7.11
N LYS A 116 15.19 -16.59 -7.83
CA LYS A 116 16.51 -16.24 -7.26
C LYS A 116 16.62 -14.77 -6.87
N PHE A 117 15.96 -13.89 -7.62
CA PHE A 117 15.91 -12.46 -7.28
C PHE A 117 15.16 -12.26 -5.96
N HIS A 118 14.01 -12.93 -5.77
CA HIS A 118 13.26 -12.85 -4.51
C HIS A 118 14.07 -13.39 -3.34
N GLU A 119 14.75 -14.52 -3.50
CA GLU A 119 15.64 -15.08 -2.48
C GLU A 119 16.78 -14.12 -2.13
N GLN A 120 17.42 -13.50 -3.13
CA GLN A 120 18.49 -12.51 -2.91
C GLN A 120 17.98 -11.21 -2.27
N PHE A 121 16.80 -10.73 -2.67
CA PHE A 121 16.15 -9.57 -2.05
C PHE A 121 15.91 -9.82 -0.57
N LEU A 122 15.34 -10.98 -0.23
CA LEU A 122 15.02 -11.38 1.14
C LEU A 122 16.26 -11.64 2.01
N THR A 123 17.35 -12.14 1.42
CA THR A 123 18.56 -12.52 2.19
C THR A 123 19.55 -11.39 2.38
N ASN A 124 19.69 -10.49 1.41
CA ASN A 124 20.78 -9.52 1.45
C ASN A 124 20.35 -8.09 1.74
N ASN A 125 19.04 -7.75 1.66
CA ASN A 125 18.54 -6.36 1.71
C ASN A 125 19.32 -5.36 0.81
N ASN A 126 20.12 -5.89 -0.11
CA ASN A 126 21.19 -5.16 -0.80
C ASN A 126 21.36 -5.81 -2.17
N ILE A 127 20.48 -5.41 -3.09
CA ILE A 127 20.68 -5.72 -4.50
C ILE A 127 21.73 -4.72 -4.99
N ASN A 128 22.86 -5.22 -5.45
CA ASN A 128 23.92 -4.39 -6.01
C ASN A 128 23.34 -3.52 -7.14
N ASN A 129 23.36 -2.20 -6.94
CA ASN A 129 22.93 -1.16 -7.89
C ASN A 129 23.91 -0.99 -9.06
N ASN A 130 24.39 -2.09 -9.65
CA ASN A 130 25.34 -2.00 -10.76
C ASN A 130 24.62 -1.73 -12.08
N THR A 131 24.33 -0.44 -12.27
CA THR A 131 24.41 0.36 -13.49
C THR A 131 23.57 -0.06 -14.70
N ASP A 132 22.30 0.39 -14.68
CA ASP A 132 21.75 0.96 -15.89
C ASP A 132 22.40 2.36 -16.08
N ASN A 133 23.42 2.45 -16.93
CA ASN A 133 24.20 3.68 -17.17
C ASN A 133 23.36 4.87 -17.69
N ASN A 134 22.08 4.66 -17.97
CA ASN A 134 21.11 5.68 -18.39
C ASN A 134 20.17 6.16 -17.27
N ALA A 135 20.28 5.60 -16.06
CA ALA A 135 19.45 6.02 -14.95
C ALA A 135 19.98 7.30 -14.30
N ALA A 136 19.06 8.22 -14.00
CA ALA A 136 19.43 9.49 -13.38
C ALA A 136 19.97 9.24 -11.96
N PRO A 137 21.05 9.91 -11.51
CA PRO A 137 21.61 9.68 -10.19
C PRO A 137 20.60 10.02 -9.11
N ILE A 138 20.48 9.16 -8.10
CA ILE A 138 19.68 9.41 -6.89
C ILE A 138 20.28 10.62 -6.19
N LEU A 139 19.44 11.62 -5.92
CA LEU A 139 19.90 12.83 -5.24
C LEU A 139 19.66 12.69 -3.74
N LYS A 140 20.55 13.31 -2.96
CA LYS A 140 20.41 13.38 -1.51
C LYS A 140 19.75 14.69 -1.09
N HIS A 141 18.95 14.63 -0.05
CA HIS A 141 18.49 15.79 0.68
C HIS A 141 19.70 16.62 1.16
N PRO A 142 19.63 17.97 1.17
CA PRO A 142 20.79 18.81 1.49
C PRO A 142 21.30 18.67 2.93
N THR A 143 20.45 18.28 3.88
CA THR A 143 20.76 18.34 5.32
C THR A 143 20.48 17.06 6.10
N ASN A 144 19.78 16.10 5.50
CA ASN A 144 19.49 14.81 6.15
C ASN A 144 19.88 13.66 5.22
N SER A 145 19.74 12.42 5.69
CA SER A 145 20.16 11.23 4.96
C SER A 145 19.22 10.80 3.84
N ALA A 146 18.07 11.48 3.66
CA ALA A 146 17.02 11.02 2.78
C ALA A 146 17.37 11.18 1.30
N ASP A 147 16.98 10.18 0.51
CA ASP A 147 17.01 10.29 -0.95
C ASP A 147 15.86 11.15 -1.49
N LEU A 148 16.06 11.74 -2.67
CA LEU A 148 15.05 12.47 -3.43
C LEU A 148 14.82 11.77 -4.77
N ILE A 149 13.63 11.18 -4.93
CA ILE A 149 13.34 10.33 -6.10
C ILE A 149 12.02 10.74 -6.75
N ARG A 150 12.06 11.06 -8.05
CA ARG A 150 10.85 11.24 -8.88
C ARG A 150 10.29 9.88 -9.30
N THR A 151 8.98 9.71 -9.15
CA THR A 151 8.29 8.43 -9.30
C THR A 151 7.06 8.56 -10.20
N THR A 152 6.53 7.43 -10.67
CA THR A 152 5.35 7.38 -11.56
C THR A 152 4.02 7.31 -10.80
N ARG A 153 4.04 7.16 -9.46
CA ARG A 153 2.82 7.10 -8.64
C ARG A 153 1.97 8.36 -8.77
N GLY A 154 0.67 8.16 -8.55
CA GLY A 154 -0.23 9.27 -8.26
C GLY A 154 0.21 10.06 -7.03
N GLY A 155 -0.35 11.27 -6.89
CA GLY A 155 -0.06 12.15 -5.75
C GLY A 155 1.10 13.12 -5.97
N ASP A 156 1.40 13.84 -4.90
CA ASP A 156 2.41 14.89 -4.77
C ASP A 156 3.68 14.30 -4.11
N ILE A 157 4.41 15.04 -3.28
CA ILE A 157 5.51 14.56 -2.44
C ILE A 157 5.01 13.73 -1.25
N THR A 158 5.80 12.76 -0.81
CA THR A 158 5.67 12.11 0.51
C THR A 158 7.03 11.64 1.01
N TYR A 159 7.10 11.29 2.28
CA TYR A 159 8.23 10.62 2.91
C TYR A 159 7.95 9.11 3.09
N HIS A 160 9.02 8.31 2.99
CA HIS A 160 9.09 6.94 3.49
C HIS A 160 10.40 6.71 4.26
N GLY A 161 10.36 5.83 5.25
CA GLY A 161 11.55 5.48 6.03
C GLY A 161 11.23 4.65 7.26
N PRO A 162 12.19 4.54 8.20
CA PRO A 162 11.98 3.88 9.48
C PRO A 162 10.78 4.44 10.25
N GLY A 163 10.04 3.57 10.91
CA GLY A 163 8.81 3.94 11.63
C GLY A 163 7.56 4.04 10.75
N GLN A 164 7.66 3.69 9.46
CA GLN A 164 6.55 3.72 8.51
C GLN A 164 6.40 2.39 7.79
N LEU A 165 5.27 1.71 7.99
CA LEU A 165 4.94 0.52 7.21
C LEU A 165 4.54 0.95 5.79
N THR A 166 5.28 0.52 4.77
CA THR A 166 4.91 0.69 3.37
C THR A 166 4.42 -0.63 2.79
N ALA A 167 3.29 -0.60 2.09
CA ALA A 167 2.67 -1.76 1.48
C ALA A 167 2.50 -1.59 -0.03
N TYR A 168 2.94 -2.58 -0.80
CA TYR A 168 2.77 -2.65 -2.26
C TYR A 168 1.97 -3.90 -2.65
N PRO A 169 0.63 -3.79 -2.78
CA PRO A 169 -0.17 -4.84 -3.39
C PRO A 169 0.10 -4.90 -4.91
N ILE A 170 0.62 -6.02 -5.38
CA ILE A 170 0.90 -6.32 -6.80
C ILE A 170 -0.12 -7.34 -7.29
N LEU A 171 -1.21 -6.85 -7.87
CA LEU A 171 -2.35 -7.65 -8.30
C LEU A 171 -2.81 -7.35 -9.73
N PRO A 172 -3.31 -8.36 -10.45
CA PRO A 172 -3.88 -8.19 -11.79
C PRO A 172 -5.35 -7.77 -11.72
N LEU A 173 -5.63 -6.47 -11.80
CA LEU A 173 -6.99 -5.90 -11.80
C LEU A 173 -7.89 -6.41 -12.94
N SER A 174 -7.31 -7.01 -13.97
CA SER A 174 -8.02 -7.62 -15.09
C SER A 174 -8.62 -9.01 -14.79
N LEU A 175 -8.27 -9.64 -13.66
CA LEU A 175 -8.70 -10.99 -13.31
C LEU A 175 -9.65 -10.98 -12.12
N ALA A 176 -10.63 -11.89 -12.13
CA ALA A 176 -11.51 -12.10 -10.98
C ALA A 176 -10.71 -12.58 -9.76
N PRO A 177 -11.02 -12.11 -8.54
CA PRO A 177 -12.21 -11.34 -8.13
C PRO A 177 -12.06 -9.81 -8.29
N PHE A 178 -10.97 -9.31 -8.88
CA PHE A 178 -10.71 -7.87 -9.02
C PHE A 178 -11.46 -7.24 -10.21
N LYS A 179 -11.27 -5.94 -10.38
CA LYS A 179 -11.97 -5.12 -11.37
C LYS A 179 -11.01 -4.16 -12.05
N LYS A 180 -11.18 -3.94 -13.37
CA LYS A 180 -10.47 -2.91 -14.15
C LYS A 180 -10.96 -1.50 -13.81
N ASP A 181 -10.80 -1.12 -12.55
CA ASP A 181 -11.25 0.15 -12.00
C ASP A 181 -10.26 0.62 -10.92
N LEU A 182 -9.55 1.71 -11.22
CA LEU A 182 -8.54 2.28 -10.31
C LEU A 182 -9.16 3.04 -9.15
N HIS A 183 -10.37 3.58 -9.29
CA HIS A 183 -11.08 4.23 -8.19
C HIS A 183 -11.58 3.21 -7.18
N TRP A 184 -12.12 2.09 -7.68
CA TRP A 184 -12.45 0.94 -6.84
C TRP A 184 -11.20 0.43 -6.11
N TYR A 185 -10.08 0.21 -6.82
CA TYR A 185 -8.85 -0.28 -6.20
C TYR A 185 -8.30 0.68 -5.15
N LEU A 186 -8.26 1.99 -5.45
CA LEU A 186 -7.87 3.02 -4.48
C LEU A 186 -8.74 2.96 -3.22
N SER A 187 -10.05 2.86 -3.40
CA SER A 187 -10.99 2.76 -2.27
C SER A 187 -10.71 1.50 -1.46
N LYS A 188 -10.50 0.35 -2.09
CA LYS A 188 -10.18 -0.90 -1.38
C LYS A 188 -8.88 -0.82 -0.59
N VAL A 189 -7.87 -0.15 -1.12
CA VAL A 189 -6.61 0.10 -0.39
C VAL A 189 -6.86 0.97 0.85
N GLU A 190 -7.66 2.02 0.74
CA GLU A 190 -8.07 2.83 1.91
C GLU A 190 -8.89 2.02 2.91
N ASP A 191 -9.79 1.13 2.45
CA ASP A 191 -10.57 0.25 3.33
C ASP A 191 -9.67 -0.70 4.13
N VAL A 192 -8.60 -1.23 3.54
CA VAL A 192 -7.61 -2.07 4.25
C VAL A 192 -7.03 -1.30 5.42
N VAL A 193 -6.54 -0.09 5.18
CA VAL A 193 -5.96 0.73 6.24
C VAL A 193 -7.01 1.10 7.29
N ILE A 194 -8.19 1.58 6.89
CA ILE A 194 -9.29 1.90 7.82
C ILE A 194 -9.63 0.70 8.70
N ARG A 195 -9.70 -0.50 8.11
CA ARG A 195 -9.96 -1.73 8.85
C ARG A 195 -8.83 -2.05 9.82
N SER A 196 -7.58 -1.93 9.41
CA SER A 196 -6.44 -2.22 10.28
C SER A 196 -6.43 -1.34 11.53
N LEU A 197 -6.77 -0.06 11.39
CA LEU A 197 -6.82 0.90 12.49
C LEU A 197 -7.80 0.49 13.62
N ARG A 198 -8.84 -0.30 13.30
CA ARG A 198 -9.83 -0.77 14.30
C ARG A 198 -9.21 -1.64 15.38
N ARG A 199 -8.09 -2.29 15.12
CA ARG A 199 -7.35 -3.08 16.11
C ARG A 199 -7.02 -2.25 17.36
N TRP A 200 -6.70 -0.98 17.17
CA TRP A 200 -6.37 -0.03 18.25
C TRP A 200 -7.55 0.89 18.63
N GLY A 201 -8.78 0.51 18.25
CA GLY A 201 -9.97 1.31 18.55
C GLY A 201 -10.07 2.64 17.80
N LEU A 202 -9.27 2.83 16.74
CA LEU A 202 -9.27 4.05 15.95
C LEU A 202 -10.31 3.98 14.82
N GLU A 203 -11.06 5.07 14.66
CA GLU A 203 -11.99 5.25 13.54
C GLU A 203 -11.29 5.96 12.39
N GLY A 204 -10.79 5.18 11.43
CA GLY A 204 -10.21 5.70 10.18
C GLY A 204 -11.28 6.18 9.20
N GLU A 205 -11.01 7.27 8.49
CA GLU A 205 -11.90 7.85 7.49
C GLU A 205 -11.16 8.29 6.23
N ARG A 206 -11.91 8.41 5.12
CA ARG A 206 -11.45 9.12 3.91
C ARG A 206 -11.80 10.58 4.05
N ASP A 207 -11.01 11.43 3.41
CA ASP A 207 -11.21 12.87 3.50
C ASP A 207 -11.21 13.56 2.13
N PRO A 208 -12.16 14.48 1.86
CA PRO A 208 -12.23 15.22 0.60
C PRO A 208 -10.95 16.00 0.24
N ARG A 209 -10.13 16.33 1.24
CA ARG A 209 -8.86 17.06 1.05
C ARG A 209 -7.81 16.24 0.31
N GLY A 210 -7.89 14.91 0.31
CA GLY A 210 -7.01 14.08 -0.51
C GLY A 210 -6.96 12.61 -0.13
N THR A 211 -6.36 11.81 -1.01
CA THR A 211 -6.25 10.35 -0.86
C THR A 211 -5.40 9.94 0.34
N GLY A 212 -5.81 8.85 1.00
CA GLY A 212 -5.25 8.35 2.24
C GLY A 212 -6.31 8.16 3.33
N VAL A 213 -5.88 7.80 4.54
CA VAL A 213 -6.78 7.51 5.67
C VAL A 213 -6.43 8.37 6.87
N TRP A 214 -7.42 9.17 7.32
CA TRP A 214 -7.32 10.12 8.44
C TRP A 214 -7.96 9.56 9.71
N VAL A 215 -7.58 10.13 10.84
CA VAL A 215 -8.22 9.94 12.15
C VAL A 215 -8.37 11.30 12.80
N GLY A 216 -9.60 11.70 13.13
CA GLY A 216 -9.87 13.00 13.77
C GLY A 216 -9.30 14.19 12.96
N GLY A 217 -9.42 14.14 11.64
CA GLY A 217 -8.90 15.17 10.73
C GLY A 217 -7.38 15.17 10.50
N LYS A 218 -6.62 14.25 11.11
CA LYS A 218 -5.16 14.11 10.95
C LYS A 218 -4.78 12.92 10.08
N LYS A 219 -3.75 13.08 9.24
CA LYS A 219 -3.32 12.12 8.24
C LYS A 219 -2.39 11.04 8.76
N VAL A 220 -2.91 9.82 8.98
CA VAL A 220 -2.10 8.68 9.48
C VAL A 220 -1.52 7.83 8.36
N ALA A 221 -2.18 7.73 7.19
CA ALA A 221 -1.67 6.92 6.08
C ALA A 221 -1.70 7.62 4.72
N GLN A 222 -0.61 7.52 3.95
CA GLN A 222 -0.53 8.07 2.59
C GLN A 222 -0.89 6.98 1.60
N VAL A 223 -1.71 7.30 0.59
CA VAL A 223 -2.08 6.35 -0.47
C VAL A 223 -1.74 6.96 -1.81
N GLY A 224 -0.93 6.23 -2.58
CA GLY A 224 -0.49 6.61 -3.91
C GLY A 224 -0.29 5.37 -4.76
N ILE A 225 -1.24 5.10 -5.65
CA ILE A 225 -1.23 3.93 -6.52
C ILE A 225 -0.67 4.25 -7.91
N GLY A 226 -0.16 3.22 -8.58
CA GLY A 226 0.11 3.21 -10.01
C GLY A 226 -0.38 1.92 -10.63
N CYS A 227 -0.47 1.89 -11.96
CA CYS A 227 -0.90 0.71 -12.69
C CYS A 227 -0.26 0.71 -14.07
N SER A 228 0.18 -0.47 -14.52
CA SER A 228 0.67 -0.73 -15.87
C SER A 228 0.06 -2.03 -16.35
N GLN A 229 -0.52 -2.04 -17.56
CA GLN A 229 -1.19 -3.22 -18.12
C GLN A 229 -2.22 -3.88 -17.19
N TRP A 230 -2.94 -3.08 -16.38
CA TRP A 230 -3.87 -3.57 -15.36
C TRP A 230 -3.24 -4.37 -14.21
N ILE A 231 -1.93 -4.26 -14.01
CA ILE A 231 -1.24 -4.76 -12.83
C ILE A 231 -0.82 -3.57 -11.97
N THR A 232 -1.08 -3.64 -10.68
CA THR A 232 -0.83 -2.54 -9.74
C THR A 232 0.65 -2.41 -9.39
N GLN A 233 1.03 -1.20 -8.99
CA GLN A 233 2.31 -0.84 -8.39
C GLN A 233 2.08 0.27 -7.37
N HIS A 234 3.05 0.49 -6.50
CA HIS A 234 2.93 1.33 -5.31
C HIS A 234 1.79 0.82 -4.42
N GLY A 235 1.18 1.70 -3.62
CA GLY A 235 0.18 1.29 -2.66
C GLY A 235 -0.02 2.36 -1.60
N PHE A 236 0.31 2.02 -0.37
CA PHE A 236 0.09 2.89 0.78
C PHE A 236 1.21 2.81 1.80
N ALA A 237 1.27 3.81 2.67
CA ALA A 237 2.21 3.84 3.78
C ALA A 237 1.52 4.35 5.04
N ILE A 238 1.64 3.62 6.16
CA ILE A 238 1.06 3.95 7.46
C ILE A 238 2.18 4.48 8.34
N ASN A 239 2.00 5.68 8.88
CA ASN A 239 2.91 6.25 9.86
C ASN A 239 2.69 5.55 11.20
N VAL A 240 3.63 4.72 11.62
CA VAL A 240 3.51 3.94 12.85
C VAL A 240 4.11 4.72 14.01
N THR A 241 5.38 5.08 13.90
CA THR A 241 6.13 5.76 14.98
C THR A 241 6.43 7.22 14.65
N ASN A 242 6.78 7.96 15.70
CA ASN A 242 7.15 9.37 15.67
C ASN A 242 8.46 9.68 14.93
N GLU A 243 9.23 8.66 14.55
CA GLU A 243 10.46 8.79 13.75
C GLU A 243 10.20 9.44 12.37
N THR A 244 8.99 9.30 11.84
CA THR A 244 8.59 9.90 10.56
C THR A 244 8.38 11.43 10.63
N LYS A 245 8.10 11.98 11.81
CA LYS A 245 7.62 13.37 11.97
C LYS A 245 8.65 14.43 11.55
N PRO A 246 9.95 14.33 11.91
CA PRO A 246 10.95 15.30 11.45
C PRO A 246 11.02 15.42 9.93
N TYR A 247 10.81 14.32 9.20
CA TYR A 247 10.83 14.32 7.73
C TYR A 247 9.56 14.94 7.14
N PHE A 248 8.38 14.60 7.67
CA PHE A 248 7.16 15.25 7.22
C PHE A 248 7.12 16.75 7.51
N ALA A 249 7.80 17.22 8.57
CA ALA A 249 7.91 18.63 8.88
C ALA A 249 8.69 19.44 7.81
N GLU A 250 9.45 18.78 6.94
CA GLU A 250 10.24 19.41 5.87
C GLU A 250 9.51 19.49 4.52
N ILE A 251 8.29 18.94 4.42
CA ILE A 251 7.51 18.88 3.17
C ILE A 251 6.07 19.36 3.36
N VAL A 252 5.39 19.67 2.26
CA VAL A 252 3.95 19.95 2.21
C VAL A 252 3.25 18.80 1.47
N PRO A 253 2.76 17.76 2.17
CA PRO A 253 2.21 16.59 1.49
C PRO A 253 0.81 16.88 0.94
N CYS A 254 0.66 16.77 -0.39
CA CYS A 254 -0.63 16.80 -1.10
C CYS A 254 -1.45 18.10 -0.91
N GLY A 255 -0.79 19.25 -0.79
CA GLY A 255 -1.47 20.55 -0.64
C GLY A 255 -2.39 20.64 0.58
N ILE A 256 -2.22 19.77 1.56
CA ILE A 256 -2.91 19.87 2.84
C ILE A 256 -2.39 21.14 3.51
N ASP A 257 -3.22 22.17 3.54
CA ASP A 257 -2.94 23.36 4.32
C ASP A 257 -2.84 22.95 5.81
N GLU A 258 -1.72 23.29 6.43
CA GLU A 258 -1.43 22.91 7.83
C GLU A 258 -2.46 23.49 8.80
N SER A 259 -3.17 24.55 8.40
CA SER A 259 -4.25 25.13 9.19
C SER A 259 -5.50 24.26 9.25
N VAL A 260 -5.67 23.31 8.31
CA VAL A 260 -6.85 22.44 8.25
C VAL A 260 -6.53 20.99 8.58
N GLY A 261 -5.28 20.53 8.45
CA GLY A 261 -4.89 19.17 8.83
C GLY A 261 -3.37 18.98 8.90
N SER A 262 -2.94 17.99 9.68
CA SER A 262 -1.53 17.61 9.80
C SER A 262 -1.36 16.13 9.52
N VAL A 263 -0.15 15.69 9.21
CA VAL A 263 0.19 14.26 9.35
C VAL A 263 0.23 13.88 10.84
N THR A 264 0.03 12.60 11.13
CA THR A 264 0.16 12.02 12.48
C THR A 264 0.66 10.58 12.35
N THR A 265 0.83 9.91 13.49
CA THR A 265 1.37 8.56 13.63
C THR A 265 0.42 7.74 14.48
N LEU A 266 0.48 6.40 14.41
CA LEU A 266 -0.26 5.56 15.34
C LEU A 266 0.18 5.82 16.79
N GLU A 267 1.48 5.96 17.03
CA GLU A 267 2.07 6.29 18.33
C GLU A 267 1.48 7.58 18.95
N ASP A 268 1.16 8.60 18.14
CA ASP A 268 0.49 9.81 18.64
C ASP A 268 -1.01 9.60 18.96
N LEU A 269 -1.65 8.61 18.34
CA LEU A 269 -3.10 8.41 18.38
C LEU A 269 -3.56 7.42 19.45
N ILE A 270 -2.65 6.58 19.95
CA ILE A 270 -2.97 5.51 20.89
C ILE A 270 -2.19 5.70 22.21
N SER A 271 -2.65 5.05 23.28
CA SER A 271 -2.01 5.13 24.61
C SER A 271 -1.07 3.96 24.93
N GLU A 272 -0.89 3.04 24.00
CA GLU A 272 -0.07 1.84 24.14
C GLU A 272 1.08 1.83 23.13
N ASP A 273 2.10 1.02 23.37
CA ASP A 273 3.19 0.85 22.42
C ASP A 273 2.67 0.13 21.16
N VAL A 274 3.16 0.55 19.99
CA VAL A 274 2.85 -0.09 18.70
C VAL A 274 4.11 -0.23 17.86
N THR A 275 4.26 -1.38 17.25
CA THR A 275 5.38 -1.70 16.37
C THR A 275 4.95 -1.78 14.91
N VAL A 276 5.91 -1.57 14.00
CA VAL A 276 5.67 -1.75 12.56
C VAL A 276 5.24 -3.18 12.23
N ASP A 277 5.76 -4.16 12.96
CA ASP A 277 5.45 -5.59 12.76
C ASP A 277 3.99 -5.90 13.14
N GLU A 278 3.49 -5.38 14.27
CA GLU A 278 2.07 -5.53 14.65
C GLU A 278 1.12 -4.89 13.62
N VAL A 279 1.52 -3.74 13.08
CA VAL A 279 0.76 -3.07 12.00
C VAL A 279 0.81 -3.90 10.71
N ALA A 280 1.94 -4.51 10.40
CA ALA A 280 2.08 -5.39 9.23
C ALA A 280 1.16 -6.61 9.34
N GLU A 281 1.10 -7.26 10.50
CA GLU A 281 0.18 -8.39 10.74
C GLU A 281 -1.28 -7.97 10.56
N GLU A 282 -1.65 -6.81 11.08
CA GLU A 282 -3.03 -6.35 10.98
C GLU A 282 -3.40 -5.90 9.56
N VAL A 283 -2.43 -5.38 8.81
CA VAL A 283 -2.58 -5.11 7.38
C VAL A 283 -2.82 -6.41 6.60
N VAL A 284 -2.10 -7.50 6.91
CA VAL A 284 -2.33 -8.81 6.27
C VAL A 284 -3.78 -9.27 6.49
N ARG A 285 -4.24 -9.33 7.76
CA ARG A 285 -5.61 -9.74 8.11
C ARG A 285 -6.66 -8.86 7.44
N SER A 286 -6.41 -7.56 7.42
CA SER A 286 -7.32 -6.59 6.81
C SER A 286 -7.35 -6.70 5.29
N PHE A 287 -6.21 -7.00 4.67
CA PHE A 287 -6.11 -7.22 3.23
C PHE A 287 -6.89 -8.45 2.78
N GLU A 288 -6.76 -9.58 3.48
CA GLU A 288 -7.56 -10.79 3.23
C GLU A 288 -9.05 -10.50 3.27
N ALA A 289 -9.51 -9.82 4.32
CA ALA A 289 -10.92 -9.53 4.51
C ALA A 289 -11.48 -8.54 3.48
N GLU A 290 -10.71 -7.50 3.13
CA GLU A 290 -11.19 -6.49 2.18
C GLU A 290 -11.13 -6.99 0.73
N PHE A 291 -10.09 -7.72 0.34
CA PHE A 291 -9.97 -8.23 -1.03
C PHE A 291 -10.62 -9.60 -1.24
N GLY A 292 -11.00 -10.30 -0.17
CA GLY A 292 -11.57 -11.65 -0.26
C GLY A 292 -10.55 -12.67 -0.77
N VAL A 293 -9.32 -12.56 -0.27
CA VAL A 293 -8.16 -13.38 -0.68
C VAL A 293 -7.59 -14.11 0.52
N THR A 294 -6.71 -15.09 0.27
CA THR A 294 -5.98 -15.80 1.32
C THR A 294 -4.50 -15.48 1.16
N ILE A 295 -3.83 -15.16 2.26
CA ILE A 295 -2.40 -14.92 2.30
C ILE A 295 -1.70 -16.16 2.89
N GLU A 296 -0.66 -16.66 2.22
CA GLU A 296 0.20 -17.76 2.69
C GLU A 296 1.54 -17.26 3.24
#